data_AF-A0A6V8KF42-F1
#
_entry.id   AF-A0A6V8KF42-F1
#
_cell.length_a   1.000
_cell.length_b   1.000
_cell.length_c   1.000
_cell.angle_alpha   90.00
_cell.angle_beta   90.00
_cell.angle_gamma   90.00
#
_symmetry.space_group_name_H-M   'P 1'
#
loop_
_entity.id
_entity.type
_entity.pdbx_description
1 polymer ?
#
loop_
_entity_poly.entity_id
_entity_poly.type
_entity_poly.pdbx_seq_one_letter_code
_entity_poly.pdbx_strand_id
1 'polypeptide(L)'
;MQDIGPPVPPFRRFLALAVPAAASLALFVDFVAIKARAGGRDNEVYRYRDYSPGVRGFGPGDFHYKINWGELAMAGSLAVVACLCAAALLASVLPVNAGVRAPAGSDGVQMGGGLLASLVIGVAAAGLYAVGAAEYIVAPAAPFLKWAVTPLLPLATVVAVAAIAVARWGRRPAVGWHVWLRFPMSSVIAATAGMLLVHYTFWHWTDTPLVEAAARFGGLLIGVGAALALAQPLPYRVVVAAPLGAATALLTSPDSTGVLGVIYVLAVTVWWAQRLWQLAYRPPVAWQPPR
;
A
#
# COMPACT_ATOMS: atom_id res chain seq x y z
N MET A 1 -29.82 9.17 17.31
CA MET A 1 -29.71 8.27 16.15
C MET A 1 -29.35 9.13 14.95
N GLN A 2 -28.17 8.93 14.39
CA GLN A 2 -27.57 9.79 13.35
C GLN A 2 -28.14 9.42 11.98
N ASP A 3 -28.77 10.38 11.31
CA ASP A 3 -29.21 10.25 9.92
C ASP A 3 -28.05 10.69 8.99
N ILE A 4 -27.36 9.71 8.41
CA ILE A 4 -26.10 9.87 7.66
C ILE A 4 -26.36 9.59 6.18
N GLY A 5 -27.25 10.36 5.53
CA GLY A 5 -27.56 10.16 4.11
C GLY A 5 -28.02 8.73 3.76
N PRO A 6 -28.21 8.40 2.47
CA PRO A 6 -28.51 7.03 2.09
C PRO A 6 -27.35 6.12 2.52
N PRO A 7 -27.61 5.05 3.29
CA PRO A 7 -26.57 4.17 3.78
C PRO A 7 -25.79 3.62 2.58
N VAL A 8 -24.50 3.91 2.52
CA VAL A 8 -23.61 3.30 1.51
C VAL A 8 -23.85 1.79 1.53
N PRO A 9 -24.16 1.15 0.38
CA PRO A 9 -24.51 -0.26 0.35
C PRO A 9 -23.48 -1.11 1.09
N PRO A 10 -23.90 -2.06 1.93
CA PRO A 10 -22.98 -2.85 2.77
C PRO A 10 -21.89 -3.53 1.93
N PHE A 11 -22.24 -3.98 0.73
CA PHE A 11 -21.31 -4.57 -0.23
C PHE A 11 -20.16 -3.63 -0.65
N ARG A 12 -20.44 -2.34 -0.88
CA ARG A 12 -19.39 -1.37 -1.26
C ARG A 12 -18.41 -1.11 -0.13
N ARG A 13 -18.87 -1.17 1.12
CA ARG A 13 -18.00 -1.05 2.31
C ARG A 13 -17.11 -2.27 2.45
N PHE A 14 -17.67 -3.46 2.26
CA PHE A 14 -16.90 -4.69 2.25
C PHE A 14 -15.81 -4.68 1.18
N LEU A 15 -16.14 -4.29 -0.07
CA LEU A 15 -15.14 -4.21 -1.15
C LEU A 15 -14.01 -3.22 -0.88
N ALA A 16 -14.30 -2.08 -0.24
CA ALA A 16 -13.28 -1.10 0.10
C ALA A 16 -12.21 -1.66 1.06
N LEU A 17 -12.58 -2.62 1.90
CA LEU A 17 -11.66 -3.35 2.78
C LEU A 17 -11.04 -4.56 2.08
N ALA A 18 -11.86 -5.36 1.40
CA ALA A 18 -11.46 -6.64 0.82
C ALA A 18 -10.46 -6.49 -0.33
N VAL A 19 -10.62 -5.46 -1.19
CA VAL A 19 -9.74 -5.24 -2.34
C VAL A 19 -8.28 -4.98 -1.94
N PRO A 20 -7.95 -4.01 -1.07
CA PRO A 20 -6.57 -3.81 -0.63
C PRO A 20 -6.03 -5.00 0.18
N ALA A 21 -6.85 -5.69 0.96
CA ALA A 21 -6.43 -6.89 1.70
C ALA A 21 -6.06 -8.05 0.76
N ALA A 22 -6.91 -8.34 -0.21
CA ALA A 22 -6.67 -9.39 -1.20
C ALA A 22 -5.46 -9.05 -2.09
N ALA A 23 -5.33 -7.79 -2.51
CA ALA A 23 -4.21 -7.31 -3.29
C ALA A 23 -2.88 -7.40 -2.52
N SER A 24 -2.90 -7.04 -1.23
CA SER A 24 -1.76 -7.20 -0.31
C SER A 24 -1.31 -8.65 -0.23
N LEU A 25 -2.25 -9.57 0.03
CA LEU A 25 -1.96 -11.00 0.09
C LEU A 25 -1.46 -11.55 -1.24
N ALA A 26 -2.07 -11.16 -2.36
CA ALA A 26 -1.68 -11.63 -3.69
C ALA A 26 -0.23 -11.27 -4.00
N LEU A 27 0.17 -10.01 -3.75
CA LEU A 27 1.55 -9.57 -3.93
C LEU A 27 2.51 -10.29 -2.96
N PHE A 28 2.11 -10.50 -1.70
CA PHE A 28 2.96 -11.23 -0.76
C PHE A 28 3.16 -12.70 -1.18
N VAL A 29 2.08 -13.37 -1.61
CA VAL A 29 2.13 -14.76 -2.07
C VAL A 29 2.97 -14.88 -3.34
N ASP A 30 2.79 -13.97 -4.31
CA ASP A 30 3.59 -13.96 -5.54
C ASP A 30 5.08 -13.69 -5.26
N PHE A 31 5.36 -12.75 -4.33
CA PHE A 31 6.72 -12.46 -3.86
C PHE A 31 7.42 -13.70 -3.28
N VAL A 32 6.77 -14.43 -2.35
CA VAL A 32 7.40 -15.62 -1.75
C VAL A 32 7.44 -16.80 -2.72
N ALA A 33 6.49 -16.90 -3.66
CA ALA A 33 6.47 -17.95 -4.68
C ALA A 33 7.72 -17.97 -5.58
N ILE A 34 8.56 -16.92 -5.54
CA ILE A 34 9.85 -16.88 -6.23
C ILE A 34 10.72 -18.11 -5.90
N LYS A 35 10.73 -18.60 -4.65
CA LYS A 35 11.50 -19.78 -4.25
C LYS A 35 10.95 -21.06 -4.88
N ALA A 36 9.63 -21.22 -4.90
CA ALA A 36 8.98 -22.37 -5.52
C ALA A 36 9.22 -22.40 -7.04
N ARG A 37 9.15 -21.23 -7.68
CA ARG A 37 9.43 -21.06 -9.12
C ARG A 37 10.89 -21.36 -9.45
N ALA A 38 11.83 -20.97 -8.58
CA ALA A 38 13.27 -21.24 -8.70
C ALA A 38 13.66 -22.74 -8.66
N GLY A 39 12.69 -23.66 -8.57
CA GLY A 39 12.93 -25.10 -8.64
C GLY A 39 13.47 -25.71 -7.35
N GLY A 40 13.24 -25.08 -6.19
CA GLY A 40 13.57 -25.65 -4.88
C GLY A 40 15.07 -25.89 -4.64
N ARG A 41 15.96 -25.27 -5.43
CA ARG A 41 17.41 -25.31 -5.16
C ARG A 41 17.70 -24.41 -3.96
N ASP A 42 17.70 -25.03 -2.78
CA ASP A 42 17.71 -24.40 -1.45
C ASP A 42 18.87 -23.42 -1.17
N ASN A 43 19.89 -23.33 -2.04
CA ASN A 43 21.15 -22.63 -1.75
C ASN A 43 21.58 -21.55 -2.78
N GLU A 44 20.82 -21.29 -3.85
CA GLU A 44 21.28 -20.39 -4.93
C GLU A 44 20.61 -19.01 -4.96
N VAL A 45 19.46 -18.83 -4.29
CA VAL A 45 18.71 -17.56 -4.30
C VAL A 45 19.50 -16.41 -3.64
N TYR A 46 20.45 -16.74 -2.74
CA TYR A 46 21.23 -15.77 -1.97
C TYR A 46 22.75 -15.96 -2.07
N ARG A 47 23.28 -16.55 -3.15
CA ARG A 47 24.71 -16.37 -3.45
C ARG A 47 24.93 -14.94 -3.95
N TYR A 48 24.89 -14.00 -3.01
CA TYR A 48 25.63 -12.76 -3.11
C TYR A 48 27.08 -13.20 -3.25
N ARG A 49 27.57 -13.19 -4.49
CA ARG A 49 28.91 -13.61 -4.85
C ARG A 49 29.88 -13.01 -3.84
N ASP A 50 30.54 -13.87 -3.06
CA ASP A 50 31.82 -13.53 -2.47
C ASP A 50 32.63 -12.94 -3.61
N TYR A 51 32.90 -11.65 -3.53
CA TYR A 51 33.71 -10.94 -4.50
C TYR A 51 35.15 -11.40 -4.27
N SER A 52 35.47 -12.63 -4.68
CA SER A 52 36.84 -13.12 -4.79
C SER A 52 37.46 -12.39 -5.98
N PRO A 53 38.38 -11.44 -5.75
CA PRO A 53 39.00 -10.69 -6.82
C PRO A 53 39.94 -11.63 -7.57
N GLY A 54 39.48 -12.25 -8.66
CA GLY A 54 40.32 -13.13 -9.47
C GLY A 54 39.60 -14.07 -10.44
N VAL A 55 38.33 -14.41 -10.23
CA VAL A 55 37.64 -15.38 -11.09
C VAL A 55 36.86 -14.68 -12.20
N ARG A 56 37.54 -14.41 -13.33
CA ARG A 56 36.89 -14.04 -14.59
C ARG A 56 36.26 -15.29 -15.21
N GLY A 57 35.02 -15.53 -14.85
CA GLY A 57 34.19 -16.55 -15.48
C GLY A 57 32.76 -16.39 -15.03
N PHE A 58 31.95 -15.69 -15.82
CA PHE A 58 30.50 -15.85 -15.77
C PHE A 58 30.19 -17.07 -16.63
N GLY A 59 29.96 -18.22 -15.99
CA GLY A 59 29.42 -19.37 -16.70
C GLY A 59 27.96 -19.12 -17.08
N PRO A 60 27.49 -19.60 -18.24
CA PRO A 60 26.07 -19.63 -18.56
C PRO A 60 25.39 -20.67 -17.64
N GLY A 61 24.90 -20.23 -16.48
CA GLY A 61 24.29 -21.11 -15.48
C GLY A 61 24.08 -20.51 -14.08
N ASP A 62 24.73 -19.39 -13.76
CA ASP A 62 24.53 -18.68 -12.48
C ASP A 62 23.24 -17.85 -12.52
N PHE A 63 22.09 -18.50 -12.35
CA PHE A 63 20.80 -17.82 -12.27
C PHE A 63 20.66 -17.08 -10.94
N HIS A 64 21.01 -15.79 -10.93
CA HIS A 64 20.73 -14.90 -9.80
C HIS A 64 19.25 -14.47 -9.83
N TYR A 65 18.43 -15.04 -8.95
CA TYR A 65 17.05 -14.57 -8.75
C TYR A 65 17.04 -13.21 -8.07
N LYS A 66 16.63 -12.16 -8.78
CA LYS A 66 16.52 -10.81 -8.22
C LYS A 66 15.20 -10.69 -7.44
N ILE A 67 15.32 -10.38 -6.17
CA ILE A 67 14.18 -10.17 -5.27
C ILE A 67 13.44 -8.90 -5.70
N ASN A 68 12.13 -9.01 -5.92
CA ASN A 68 11.27 -7.89 -6.24
C ASN A 68 10.92 -7.08 -4.98
N TRP A 69 11.85 -6.22 -4.56
CA TRP A 69 11.67 -5.39 -3.35
C TRP A 69 10.44 -4.46 -3.43
N GLY A 70 10.06 -4.05 -4.65
CA GLY A 70 8.90 -3.20 -4.88
C GLY A 70 7.59 -3.87 -4.51
N GLU A 71 7.48 -5.16 -4.80
CA GLU A 71 6.31 -5.96 -4.48
C GLU A 71 6.09 -6.10 -2.98
N LEU A 72 7.15 -6.40 -2.22
CA LEU A 72 7.08 -6.47 -0.76
C LEU A 72 6.66 -5.12 -0.14
N ALA A 73 7.24 -4.02 -0.63
CA ALA A 73 6.89 -2.67 -0.19
C ALA A 73 5.41 -2.35 -0.49
N MET A 74 4.93 -2.71 -1.69
CA MET A 74 3.53 -2.53 -2.07
C MET A 74 2.59 -3.40 -1.24
N ALA A 75 2.92 -4.67 -1.03
CA ALA A 75 2.16 -5.57 -0.18
C ALA A 75 1.99 -4.99 1.23
N GLY A 76 3.09 -4.56 1.87
CA GLY A 76 3.05 -3.90 3.17
C GLY A 76 2.18 -2.64 3.18
N SER A 77 2.28 -1.80 2.15
CA SER A 77 1.46 -0.58 2.05
C SER A 77 -0.03 -0.86 1.88
N LEU A 78 -0.39 -1.91 1.12
CA LEU A 78 -1.77 -2.30 0.91
C LEU A 78 -2.36 -2.98 2.15
N ALA A 79 -1.56 -3.70 2.94
CA ALA A 79 -1.94 -4.16 4.27
C ALA A 79 -2.32 -2.97 5.17
N VAL A 80 -1.48 -1.93 5.22
CA VAL A 80 -1.79 -0.68 5.96
C VAL A 80 -3.07 -0.03 5.44
N VAL A 81 -3.25 0.10 4.14
CA VAL A 81 -4.47 0.67 3.54
C VAL A 81 -5.70 -0.15 3.91
N ALA A 82 -5.62 -1.48 3.87
CA ALA A 82 -6.71 -2.37 4.27
C ALA A 82 -7.08 -2.16 5.75
N CYS A 83 -6.09 -2.18 6.64
CA CYS A 83 -6.32 -1.95 8.07
C CYS A 83 -6.93 -0.56 8.32
N LEU A 84 -6.50 0.48 7.58
CA LEU A 84 -7.06 1.83 7.71
C LEU A 84 -8.50 1.92 7.18
N CYS A 85 -8.86 1.17 6.14
CA CYS A 85 -10.25 1.05 5.70
C CYS A 85 -11.15 0.42 6.79
N ALA A 86 -10.58 -0.42 7.67
CA ALA A 86 -11.25 -0.99 8.83
C ALA A 86 -11.23 -0.09 10.09
N ALA A 87 -10.62 1.11 10.04
CA ALA A 87 -10.44 1.95 11.23
C ALA A 87 -11.75 2.32 11.93
N ALA A 88 -12.84 2.54 11.18
CA ALA A 88 -14.14 2.82 11.79
C ALA A 88 -14.74 1.60 12.51
N LEU A 89 -14.46 0.38 12.04
CA LEU A 89 -14.87 -0.86 12.72
C LEU A 89 -14.05 -1.05 14.00
N LEU A 90 -12.74 -0.82 13.93
CA LEU A 90 -11.87 -0.89 15.09
C LEU A 90 -12.21 0.19 16.13
N ALA A 91 -12.55 1.40 15.69
CA ALA A 91 -13.05 2.45 16.58
C ALA A 91 -14.31 1.99 17.33
N SER A 92 -15.26 1.33 16.64
CA SER A 92 -16.54 0.94 17.24
C SER A 92 -16.44 -0.07 18.39
N VAL A 93 -15.35 -0.84 18.45
CA VAL A 93 -15.10 -1.83 19.50
C VAL A 93 -14.20 -1.31 20.62
N LEU A 94 -13.61 -0.12 20.46
CA LEU A 94 -12.80 0.48 21.52
C LEU A 94 -13.70 0.97 22.67
N PRO A 95 -13.33 0.68 23.93
CA PRO A 95 -14.11 1.11 25.07
C PRO A 95 -14.14 2.65 25.14
N VAL A 96 -15.35 3.20 25.23
CA VAL A 96 -15.54 4.60 25.62
C VAL A 96 -15.45 4.61 27.15
N ASN A 97 -14.50 5.34 27.73
CA ASN A 97 -14.40 5.49 29.18
C ASN A 97 -15.71 6.08 29.73
N ALA A 98 -16.60 5.21 30.20
CA ALA A 98 -17.99 5.52 30.54
C ALA A 98 -18.16 6.15 31.94
N GLY A 99 -17.05 6.40 32.66
CA GLY A 99 -17.07 6.78 34.08
C GLY A 99 -17.39 8.24 34.38
N VAL A 100 -17.36 9.13 33.38
CA VAL A 100 -17.69 10.55 33.55
C VAL A 100 -18.42 10.94 32.28
N ARG A 101 -19.62 11.58 32.40
CA ARG A 101 -20.43 12.12 31.28
C ARG A 101 -19.57 12.30 30.04
N ALA A 102 -19.73 11.44 29.03
CA ALA A 102 -18.88 11.44 27.85
C ALA A 102 -18.78 12.90 27.34
N PRO A 103 -17.63 13.57 27.50
CA PRO A 103 -17.53 14.97 27.15
C PRO A 103 -17.79 15.08 25.64
N ALA A 104 -18.38 16.18 25.20
CA ALA A 104 -18.54 16.50 23.79
C ALA A 104 -17.15 16.42 23.12
N GLY A 105 -16.87 15.28 22.44
CA GLY A 105 -15.50 14.93 22.01
C GLY A 105 -15.15 13.44 22.05
N SER A 106 -15.91 12.58 22.75
CA SER A 106 -15.66 11.13 22.86
C SER A 106 -15.51 10.42 21.51
N ASP A 107 -16.30 10.79 20.50
CA ASP A 107 -16.24 10.15 19.18
C ASP A 107 -14.91 10.41 18.45
N GLY A 108 -14.30 11.58 18.70
CA GLY A 108 -12.99 11.93 18.12
C GLY A 108 -11.88 11.08 18.73
N VAL A 109 -11.91 10.89 20.05
CA VAL A 109 -10.95 10.02 20.76
C VAL A 109 -11.09 8.58 20.29
N GLN A 110 -12.32 8.07 20.16
CA GLN A 110 -12.58 6.71 19.71
C GLN A 110 -12.10 6.49 18.26
N MET A 111 -12.42 7.41 17.34
CA MET A 111 -11.99 7.32 15.94
C MET A 111 -10.47 7.50 15.78
N GLY A 112 -9.87 8.44 16.51
CA GLY A 112 -8.42 8.62 16.52
C GLY A 112 -7.70 7.37 17.03
N GLY A 113 -8.23 6.74 18.09
CA GLY A 113 -7.78 5.43 18.57
C GLY A 113 -7.90 4.34 17.51
N GLY A 114 -9.03 4.28 16.80
CA GLY A 114 -9.24 3.34 15.69
C GLY A 114 -8.22 3.51 14.57
N LEU A 115 -7.89 4.75 14.18
CA LEU A 115 -6.86 5.04 13.17
C LEU A 115 -5.45 4.60 13.61
N LEU A 116 -5.07 4.87 14.86
CA LEU A 116 -3.78 4.43 15.39
C LEU A 116 -3.70 2.91 15.50
N ALA A 117 -4.76 2.26 15.99
CA ALA A 117 -4.83 0.80 16.07
C ALA A 117 -4.70 0.17 14.68
N SER A 118 -5.45 0.66 13.69
CA SER A 118 -5.33 0.25 12.29
C SER A 118 -3.92 0.42 11.73
N LEU A 119 -3.27 1.56 12.00
CA LEU A 119 -1.92 1.82 11.53
C LEU A 119 -0.92 0.82 12.13
N VAL A 120 -0.98 0.61 13.45
CA VAL A 120 -0.12 -0.34 14.15
C VAL A 120 -0.31 -1.76 13.63
N ILE A 121 -1.54 -2.21 13.46
CA ILE A 121 -1.86 -3.54 12.93
C ILE A 121 -1.33 -3.69 11.49
N GLY A 122 -1.51 -2.67 10.65
CA GLY A 122 -1.03 -2.70 9.26
C GLY A 122 0.50 -2.74 9.16
N VAL A 123 1.20 -1.93 9.96
CA VAL A 123 2.67 -1.94 10.01
C VAL A 123 3.20 -3.26 10.59
N ALA A 124 2.53 -3.81 11.62
CA ALA A 124 2.86 -5.14 12.14
C ALA A 124 2.68 -6.23 11.07
N ALA A 125 1.60 -6.19 10.27
CA ALA A 125 1.41 -7.11 9.16
C ALA A 125 2.53 -7.00 8.11
N ALA A 126 2.96 -5.79 7.76
CA ALA A 126 4.11 -5.58 6.87
C ALA A 126 5.42 -6.16 7.46
N GLY A 127 5.64 -6.01 8.77
CA GLY A 127 6.75 -6.65 9.48
C GLY A 127 6.68 -8.18 9.45
N LEU A 128 5.49 -8.75 9.64
CA LEU A 128 5.27 -10.20 9.52
C LEU A 128 5.51 -10.71 8.10
N TYR A 129 5.14 -9.95 7.06
CA TYR A 129 5.51 -10.27 5.69
C TYR A 129 7.03 -10.30 5.50
N ALA A 130 7.75 -9.31 6.04
CA ALA A 130 9.21 -9.28 5.96
C ALA A 130 9.86 -10.50 6.63
N VAL A 131 9.45 -10.81 7.87
CA VAL A 131 9.97 -11.98 8.61
C VAL A 131 9.58 -13.28 7.92
N GLY A 132 8.32 -13.43 7.53
CA GLY A 132 7.83 -14.63 6.84
C GLY A 132 8.54 -14.88 5.52
N ALA A 133 8.80 -13.84 4.74
CA ALA A 133 9.59 -13.97 3.51
C ALA A 133 11.07 -14.29 3.78
N ALA A 134 11.68 -13.65 4.78
CA ALA A 134 13.07 -13.92 5.15
C ALA A 134 13.27 -15.38 5.58
N GLU A 135 12.38 -15.90 6.42
CA GLU A 135 12.39 -17.31 6.85
C GLU A 135 12.12 -18.26 5.68
N TYR A 136 11.12 -17.96 4.85
CA TYR A 136 10.78 -18.81 3.71
C TYR A 136 11.93 -18.89 2.68
N ILE A 137 12.56 -17.75 2.39
CA ILE A 137 13.67 -17.63 1.43
C ILE A 137 15.02 -18.03 2.06
N VAL A 138 15.07 -18.24 3.39
CA VAL A 138 16.28 -18.58 4.15
C VAL A 138 17.34 -17.49 3.99
N ALA A 139 16.96 -16.26 4.34
CA ALA A 139 17.77 -15.07 4.12
C ALA A 139 17.79 -14.15 5.35
N PRO A 140 18.81 -13.27 5.49
CA PRO A 140 18.83 -12.30 6.57
C PRO A 140 17.57 -11.42 6.55
N ALA A 141 16.93 -11.20 7.70
CA ALA A 141 15.68 -10.44 7.76
C ALA A 141 15.84 -8.92 7.51
N ALA A 142 17.04 -8.36 7.70
CA ALA A 142 17.24 -6.92 7.67
C ALA A 142 16.88 -6.24 6.32
N PRO A 143 17.28 -6.76 5.14
CA PRO A 143 16.83 -6.23 3.85
C PRO A 143 15.31 -6.27 3.65
N PHE A 144 14.65 -7.36 4.07
CA PHE A 144 13.20 -7.51 3.97
C PHE A 144 12.49 -6.47 4.83
N LEU A 145 12.96 -6.27 6.07
CA LEU A 145 12.38 -5.30 6.98
C LEU A 145 12.57 -3.87 6.48
N LYS A 146 13.75 -3.55 5.94
CA LYS A 146 14.04 -2.26 5.29
C LYS A 146 13.03 -1.96 4.19
N TRP A 147 12.80 -2.89 3.28
CA TRP A 147 11.90 -2.65 2.14
C TRP A 147 10.41 -2.72 2.50
N ALA A 148 10.03 -3.54 3.49
CA ALA A 148 8.64 -3.61 3.94
C ALA A 148 8.21 -2.40 4.79
N VAL A 149 9.11 -1.88 5.65
CA VAL A 149 8.74 -0.89 6.68
C VAL A 149 9.23 0.52 6.37
N THR A 150 10.45 0.70 5.88
CA THR A 150 11.02 2.05 5.66
C THR A 150 10.18 2.90 4.70
N PRO A 151 9.67 2.37 3.56
CA PRO A 151 8.80 3.14 2.68
C PRO A 151 7.48 3.58 3.33
N LEU A 152 7.04 2.88 4.40
CA LEU A 152 5.78 3.19 5.09
C LEU A 152 5.91 4.34 6.09
N LEU A 153 7.12 4.75 6.47
CA LEU A 153 7.34 5.84 7.42
C LEU A 153 6.55 7.11 7.10
N PRO A 154 6.62 7.69 5.88
CA PRO A 154 5.87 8.91 5.60
C PRO A 154 4.34 8.70 5.64
N LEU A 155 3.84 7.53 5.23
CA LEU A 155 2.43 7.18 5.37
C LEU A 155 2.03 7.11 6.85
N ALA A 156 2.80 6.42 7.67
CA ALA A 156 2.56 6.28 9.10
C ALA A 156 2.55 7.63 9.81
N THR A 157 3.49 8.53 9.47
CA THR A 157 3.53 9.89 10.00
C THR A 157 2.24 10.66 9.69
N VAL A 158 1.80 10.67 8.42
CA VAL A 158 0.59 11.40 8.01
C VAL A 158 -0.65 10.86 8.71
N VAL A 159 -0.79 9.53 8.81
CA VAL A 159 -1.94 8.89 9.47
C VAL A 159 -1.92 9.15 10.97
N ALA A 160 -0.75 9.10 11.62
CA ALA A 160 -0.62 9.41 13.04
C ALA A 160 -1.01 10.86 13.33
N VAL A 161 -0.57 11.82 12.50
CA VAL A 161 -0.98 13.23 12.62
C VAL A 161 -2.49 13.37 12.44
N ALA A 162 -3.08 12.68 11.46
CA ALA A 162 -4.54 12.67 11.29
C ALA A 162 -5.25 12.13 12.53
N ALA A 163 -4.81 10.98 13.08
CA ALA A 163 -5.40 10.41 14.27
C ALA A 163 -5.32 11.35 15.49
N ILE A 164 -4.19 12.04 15.68
CA ILE A 164 -4.00 13.04 16.75
C ILE A 164 -4.94 14.23 16.52
N ALA A 165 -5.05 14.74 15.30
CA ALA A 165 -5.94 15.85 14.97
C ALA A 165 -7.42 15.49 15.23
N VAL A 166 -7.83 14.25 14.95
CA VAL A 166 -9.18 13.76 15.23
C VAL A 166 -9.41 13.62 16.73
N ALA A 167 -8.47 13.02 17.46
CA ALA A 167 -8.58 12.77 18.89
C ALA A 167 -8.51 14.05 19.73
N ARG A 168 -7.62 14.99 19.40
CA ARG A 168 -7.37 16.20 20.19
C ARG A 168 -8.18 17.41 19.77
N TRP A 169 -8.47 17.56 18.47
CA TRP A 169 -9.14 18.75 17.96
C TRP A 169 -10.58 18.49 17.51
N GLY A 170 -11.09 17.27 17.72
CA GLY A 170 -12.47 16.90 17.41
C GLY A 170 -12.85 17.07 15.94
N ARG A 171 -11.86 17.10 15.03
CA ARG A 171 -12.09 17.32 13.60
C ARG A 171 -12.84 16.13 13.01
N ARG A 172 -13.85 16.42 12.19
CA ARG A 172 -14.68 15.40 11.53
C ARG A 172 -14.74 15.67 10.03
N PRO A 173 -14.68 14.62 9.18
CA PRO A 173 -14.87 14.79 7.75
C PRO A 173 -16.32 15.15 7.43
N ALA A 174 -16.53 16.17 6.59
CA ALA A 174 -17.87 16.60 6.18
C ALA A 174 -18.68 15.52 5.45
N VAL A 175 -17.99 14.56 4.81
CA VAL A 175 -18.59 13.46 4.04
C VAL A 175 -18.79 12.17 4.86
N GLY A 176 -18.45 12.18 6.15
CA GLY A 176 -18.48 11.01 7.03
C GLY A 176 -17.25 10.10 6.91
N TRP A 177 -17.01 9.31 7.96
CA TRP A 177 -15.81 8.48 8.11
C TRP A 177 -15.67 7.41 7.02
N HIS A 178 -16.74 6.71 6.66
CA HIS A 178 -16.68 5.65 5.66
C HIS A 178 -16.26 6.16 4.28
N VAL A 179 -16.74 7.35 3.87
CA VAL A 179 -16.37 7.95 2.58
C VAL A 179 -14.97 8.54 2.63
N TRP A 180 -14.55 9.07 3.77
CA TRP A 180 -13.23 9.63 3.97
C TRP A 180 -12.12 8.56 3.96
N LEU A 181 -12.35 7.41 4.60
CA LEU A 181 -11.41 6.28 4.66
C LEU A 181 -11.31 5.47 3.37
N ARG A 182 -12.23 5.68 2.42
CA ARG A 182 -12.30 4.87 1.21
C ARG A 182 -11.18 5.22 0.24
N PHE A 183 -10.17 4.35 0.17
CA PHE A 183 -9.12 4.40 -0.82
C PHE A 183 -9.64 4.01 -2.23
N PRO A 184 -9.16 4.64 -3.32
CA PRO A 184 -9.60 4.31 -4.67
C PRO A 184 -9.23 2.86 -5.06
N MET A 185 -10.24 1.99 -5.18
CA MET A 185 -10.05 0.58 -5.56
C MET A 185 -9.40 0.42 -6.94
N SER A 186 -9.69 1.32 -7.89
CA SER A 186 -9.07 1.29 -9.22
C SER A 186 -7.55 1.51 -9.18
N SER A 187 -7.06 2.32 -8.23
CA SER A 187 -5.63 2.49 -7.98
C SER A 187 -4.99 1.18 -7.53
N VAL A 188 -5.61 0.52 -6.54
CA VAL A 188 -5.13 -0.76 -5.99
C VAL A 188 -5.09 -1.81 -7.09
N ILE A 189 -6.18 -1.98 -7.83
CA ILE A 189 -6.28 -3.00 -8.88
C ILE A 189 -5.24 -2.76 -9.97
N ALA A 190 -5.12 -1.51 -10.47
CA ALA A 190 -4.15 -1.18 -11.52
C ALA A 190 -2.70 -1.40 -11.06
N ALA A 191 -2.34 -0.92 -9.87
CA ALA A 191 -0.98 -1.05 -9.38
C ALA A 191 -0.61 -2.49 -9.03
N THR A 192 -1.52 -3.25 -8.44
CA THR A 192 -1.32 -4.68 -8.14
C THR A 192 -1.19 -5.50 -9.42
N ALA A 193 -2.08 -5.30 -10.40
CA ALA A 193 -1.97 -5.98 -11.70
C ALA A 193 -0.66 -5.62 -12.40
N GLY A 194 -0.25 -4.34 -12.35
CA GLY A 194 1.02 -3.89 -12.90
C GLY A 194 2.23 -4.54 -12.25
N MET A 195 2.27 -4.61 -10.91
CA MET A 195 3.38 -5.24 -10.18
C MET A 195 3.46 -6.75 -10.42
N LEU A 196 2.33 -7.46 -10.40
CA LEU A 196 2.28 -8.89 -10.73
C LEU A 196 2.75 -9.15 -12.17
N LEU A 197 2.36 -8.29 -13.11
CA LEU A 197 2.81 -8.41 -14.50
C LEU A 197 4.32 -8.17 -14.62
N VAL A 198 4.85 -7.15 -13.94
CA VAL A 198 6.31 -6.89 -13.88
C VAL A 198 7.05 -8.11 -13.32
N HIS A 199 6.61 -8.65 -12.19
CA HIS A 199 7.24 -9.84 -11.61
C HIS A 199 7.15 -11.05 -12.53
N TYR A 200 5.97 -11.31 -13.10
CA TYR A 200 5.74 -12.39 -14.05
C TYR A 200 6.69 -12.32 -15.26
N THR A 201 6.93 -11.11 -15.80
CA THR A 201 7.84 -10.93 -16.94
C THR A 201 9.30 -11.19 -16.59
N PHE A 202 9.75 -10.87 -15.38
CA PHE A 202 11.11 -11.21 -14.94
C PHE A 202 11.31 -12.70 -14.70
N TRP A 203 10.23 -13.44 -14.49
CA TRP A 203 10.29 -14.90 -14.44
C TRP A 203 10.45 -15.54 -15.82
N HIS A 204 9.87 -14.95 -16.86
CA HIS A 204 9.93 -15.48 -18.21
C HIS A 204 11.17 -14.89 -18.91
N TRP A 205 12.31 -15.55 -18.73
CA TRP A 205 13.65 -15.20 -19.27
C TRP A 205 13.78 -15.32 -20.79
N THR A 206 12.71 -15.08 -21.54
CA THR A 206 12.76 -15.01 -22.99
C THR A 206 12.93 -13.56 -23.39
N ASP A 207 14.07 -13.24 -24.02
CA ASP A 207 14.37 -11.92 -24.61
C ASP A 207 13.52 -11.68 -25.86
N THR A 208 12.20 -11.75 -25.68
CA THR A 208 11.23 -11.47 -26.72
C THR A 208 10.73 -10.05 -26.53
N PRO A 209 10.49 -9.31 -27.63
CA PRO A 209 9.94 -7.96 -27.54
C PRO A 209 8.57 -7.94 -26.86
N LEU A 210 7.85 -9.07 -26.86
CA LEU A 210 6.58 -9.23 -26.16
C LEU A 210 6.74 -9.21 -24.62
N VAL A 211 7.75 -9.90 -24.08
CA VAL A 211 8.03 -9.90 -22.63
C VAL A 211 8.47 -8.52 -22.17
N GLU A 212 9.33 -7.85 -22.93
CA GLU A 212 9.72 -6.46 -22.62
C GLU A 212 8.50 -5.53 -22.66
N ALA A 213 7.69 -5.59 -23.72
CA ALA A 213 6.47 -4.79 -23.83
C ALA A 213 5.51 -5.04 -22.66
N ALA A 214 5.34 -6.29 -22.23
CA ALA A 214 4.55 -6.65 -21.07
C ALA A 214 5.11 -6.06 -19.77
N ALA A 215 6.44 -6.06 -19.58
CA ALA A 215 7.08 -5.47 -18.40
C ALA A 215 6.86 -3.95 -18.36
N ARG A 216 7.05 -3.28 -19.51
CA ARG A 216 6.79 -1.84 -19.66
C ARG A 216 5.32 -1.51 -19.41
N PHE A 217 4.41 -2.34 -19.90
CA PHE A 217 2.97 -2.20 -19.65
C PHE A 217 2.63 -2.37 -18.17
N GLY A 218 3.25 -3.34 -17.49
CA GLY A 218 3.12 -3.49 -16.04
C GLY A 218 3.61 -2.26 -15.27
N GLY A 219 4.76 -1.70 -15.65
CA GLY A 219 5.24 -0.42 -15.14
C GLY A 219 4.26 0.72 -15.37
N LEU A 220 3.71 0.83 -16.58
CA LEU A 220 2.69 1.82 -16.92
C LEU A 220 1.46 1.70 -16.01
N LEU A 221 0.98 0.48 -15.76
CA LEU A 221 -0.17 0.23 -14.88
C LEU A 221 0.10 0.67 -13.44
N ILE A 222 1.32 0.51 -12.93
CA ILE A 222 1.72 1.04 -11.61
C ILE A 222 1.63 2.58 -11.59
N GLY A 223 2.14 3.25 -12.62
CA GLY A 223 2.07 4.72 -12.75
C GLY A 223 0.64 5.24 -12.90
N VAL A 224 -0.20 4.55 -13.66
CA VAL A 224 -1.65 4.83 -13.75
C VAL A 224 -2.31 4.62 -12.40
N GLY A 225 -2.00 3.54 -11.68
CA GLY A 225 -2.48 3.30 -10.33
C GLY A 225 -2.12 4.45 -9.39
N ALA A 226 -0.85 4.87 -9.38
CA ALA A 226 -0.40 6.03 -8.61
C ALA A 226 -1.18 7.32 -8.98
N ALA A 227 -1.39 7.60 -10.27
CA ALA A 227 -2.16 8.76 -10.71
C ALA A 227 -3.64 8.72 -10.27
N LEU A 228 -4.25 7.52 -10.27
CA LEU A 228 -5.61 7.28 -9.78
C LEU A 228 -5.75 7.53 -8.27
N ALA A 229 -4.68 7.31 -7.51
CA ALA A 229 -4.60 7.72 -6.11
C ALA A 229 -4.50 9.25 -5.98
N LEU A 230 -3.60 9.90 -6.74
CA LEU A 230 -3.26 11.31 -6.54
C LEU A 230 -4.36 12.31 -6.94
N ALA A 231 -5.06 12.08 -8.05
CA ALA A 231 -6.04 13.02 -8.57
C ALA A 231 -7.46 12.50 -8.38
N GLN A 232 -8.39 13.34 -7.96
CA GLN A 232 -9.83 13.01 -7.91
C GLN A 232 -10.57 13.38 -9.21
N PRO A 233 -10.37 14.58 -9.80
CA PRO A 233 -11.06 14.95 -11.03
C PRO A 233 -10.43 14.24 -12.23
N LEU A 234 -11.28 13.71 -13.12
CA LEU A 234 -10.89 12.97 -14.30
C LEU A 234 -9.87 13.70 -15.21
N PRO A 235 -9.99 15.01 -15.51
CA PRO A 235 -9.00 15.68 -16.38
C PRO A 235 -7.60 15.69 -15.77
N TYR A 236 -7.46 15.98 -14.47
CA TYR A 236 -6.16 15.95 -13.81
C TYR A 236 -5.58 14.54 -13.72
N ARG A 237 -6.43 13.51 -13.58
CA ARG A 237 -5.98 12.11 -13.65
C ARG A 237 -5.31 11.79 -14.96
N VAL A 238 -5.91 12.18 -16.09
CA VAL A 238 -5.35 11.91 -17.42
C VAL A 238 -4.01 12.63 -17.60
N VAL A 239 -3.93 13.90 -17.20
CA VAL A 239 -2.72 14.72 -17.31
C VAL A 239 -1.58 14.15 -16.45
N VAL A 240 -1.86 13.66 -15.25
CA VAL A 240 -0.85 13.09 -14.33
C VAL A 240 -0.50 11.63 -14.68
N ALA A 241 -1.46 10.86 -15.21
CA ALA A 241 -1.26 9.46 -15.57
C ALA A 241 -0.27 9.30 -16.73
N ALA A 242 -0.28 10.20 -17.71
CA ALA A 242 0.64 10.14 -18.85
C ALA A 242 2.12 10.20 -18.42
N PRO A 243 2.61 11.25 -17.71
CA PRO A 243 4.00 11.33 -17.30
C PRO A 243 4.37 10.29 -16.24
N LEU A 244 3.50 10.00 -15.26
CA LEU A 244 3.78 8.96 -14.26
C LEU A 244 3.86 7.58 -14.90
N GLY A 245 2.91 7.23 -15.78
CA GLY A 245 2.88 5.96 -16.49
C GLY A 245 4.10 5.77 -17.40
N ALA A 246 4.50 6.82 -18.12
CA ALA A 246 5.72 6.79 -18.93
C ALA A 246 6.97 6.60 -18.07
N ALA A 247 7.10 7.36 -16.97
CA ALA A 247 8.25 7.26 -16.07
C ALA A 247 8.35 5.87 -15.42
N THR A 248 7.25 5.32 -14.91
CA THR A 248 7.26 3.99 -14.29
C THR A 248 7.48 2.89 -15.32
N ALA A 249 6.97 3.01 -16.55
CA ALA A 249 7.29 2.09 -17.63
C ALA A 249 8.79 2.10 -17.96
N LEU A 250 9.43 3.28 -18.04
CA LEU A 250 10.86 3.43 -18.30
C LEU A 250 11.72 2.89 -17.15
N LEU A 251 11.25 3.05 -15.92
CA LEU A 251 11.90 2.51 -14.72
C LEU A 251 11.74 0.99 -14.58
N THR A 252 10.88 0.34 -15.36
CA THR A 252 10.76 -1.13 -15.29
C THR A 252 12.06 -1.79 -15.70
N SER A 253 12.80 -2.23 -14.69
CA SER A 253 13.98 -3.08 -14.82
C SER A 253 14.09 -3.92 -13.55
N PRO A 254 14.75 -5.10 -13.60
CA PRO A 254 14.92 -5.95 -12.43
C PRO A 254 15.57 -5.23 -11.23
N ASP A 255 16.48 -4.29 -11.51
CA ASP A 255 17.22 -3.52 -10.49
C ASP A 255 16.43 -2.34 -9.89
N SER A 256 15.32 -1.95 -10.53
CA SER A 256 14.56 -0.75 -10.15
C SER A 256 13.19 -1.06 -9.57
N THR A 257 12.86 -2.33 -9.34
CA THR A 257 11.56 -2.74 -8.79
C THR A 257 11.23 -2.07 -7.46
N GLY A 258 12.23 -1.96 -6.56
CA GLY A 258 12.09 -1.22 -5.31
C GLY A 258 11.63 0.23 -5.50
N VAL A 259 12.11 0.90 -6.55
CA VAL A 259 11.71 2.28 -6.88
C VAL A 259 10.24 2.33 -7.31
N LEU A 260 9.77 1.37 -8.12
CA LEU A 260 8.36 1.28 -8.52
C LEU A 260 7.44 1.13 -7.31
N GLY A 261 7.82 0.27 -6.36
CA GLY A 261 7.07 0.11 -5.12
C GLY A 261 7.03 1.41 -4.30
N VAL A 262 8.18 2.06 -4.11
CA VAL A 262 8.28 3.34 -3.39
C VAL A 262 7.43 4.42 -4.04
N ILE A 263 7.43 4.54 -5.38
CA ILE A 263 6.57 5.49 -6.10
C ILE A 263 5.09 5.29 -5.74
N TYR A 264 4.63 4.04 -5.74
CA TYR A 264 3.24 3.75 -5.37
C TYR A 264 2.96 4.05 -3.89
N VAL A 265 3.86 3.70 -2.97
CA VAL A 265 3.71 4.03 -1.54
C VAL A 265 3.63 5.55 -1.33
N LEU A 266 4.46 6.33 -2.02
CA LEU A 266 4.40 7.80 -1.98
C LEU A 266 3.06 8.33 -2.51
N ALA A 267 2.50 7.73 -3.56
CA ALA A 267 1.17 8.09 -4.05
C ALA A 267 0.08 7.85 -3.00
N VAL A 268 0.14 6.72 -2.28
CA VAL A 268 -0.73 6.40 -1.14
C VAL A 268 -0.54 7.43 -0.01
N THR A 269 0.71 7.77 0.32
CA THR A 269 1.03 8.81 1.32
C THR A 269 0.42 10.15 0.94
N VAL A 270 0.61 10.61 -0.29
CA VAL A 270 0.07 11.89 -0.76
C VAL A 270 -1.46 11.89 -0.74
N TRP A 271 -2.10 10.78 -1.09
CA TRP A 271 -3.56 10.64 -0.94
C TRP A 271 -4.00 10.84 0.52
N TRP A 272 -3.31 10.24 1.48
CA TRP A 272 -3.58 10.45 2.90
C TRP A 272 -3.27 11.89 3.35
N ALA A 273 -2.23 12.51 2.81
CA ALA A 273 -1.89 13.90 3.11
C ALA A 273 -3.00 14.85 2.61
N GLN A 274 -3.58 14.59 1.44
CA GLN A 274 -4.75 15.31 0.94
C GLN A 274 -5.97 15.13 1.86
N ARG A 275 -6.17 13.93 2.43
CA ARG A 275 -7.25 13.66 3.39
C ARG A 275 -7.06 14.40 4.71
N LEU A 276 -5.82 14.44 5.22
CA LEU A 276 -5.44 15.24 6.38
C LEU A 276 -5.65 16.74 6.10
N TRP A 277 -5.26 17.22 4.93
CA TRP A 277 -5.48 18.60 4.51
C TRP A 277 -6.97 18.95 4.47
N GLN A 278 -7.81 18.08 3.89
CA GLN A 278 -9.27 18.25 3.89
C GLN A 278 -9.84 18.33 5.30
N LEU A 279 -9.30 17.54 6.24
CA LEU A 279 -9.71 17.54 7.65
C LEU A 279 -9.28 18.83 8.38
N ALA A 280 -8.11 19.37 8.07
CA ALA A 280 -7.55 20.55 8.71
C ALA A 280 -8.21 21.86 8.24
N TYR A 281 -8.45 22.00 6.93
CA TYR A 281 -8.80 23.29 6.32
C TYR A 281 -10.27 23.45 5.89
N ARG A 282 -11.07 22.38 5.83
CA ARG A 282 -12.51 22.55 5.55
C ARG A 282 -13.24 22.91 6.85
N PRO A 283 -14.00 24.02 6.87
CA PRO A 283 -14.80 24.37 8.05
C PRO A 283 -15.79 23.23 8.34
N PRO A 284 -16.04 22.92 9.62
CA PRO A 284 -17.12 21.99 9.97
C PRO A 284 -18.41 22.58 9.38
N VAL A 285 -19.04 21.85 8.47
CA VAL A 285 -20.38 22.23 8.00
C VAL A 285 -21.26 22.17 9.24
N ALA A 286 -21.69 23.34 9.73
CA ALA A 286 -22.71 23.41 10.76
C ALA A 286 -23.91 22.64 10.22
N TRP A 287 -24.28 21.56 10.91
CA TRP A 287 -25.47 20.80 10.56
C TRP A 287 -26.65 21.76 10.44
N GLN A 288 -27.20 21.89 9.24
CA GLN A 288 -28.50 22.52 9.05
C GLN A 288 -29.53 21.39 9.11
N PRO A 289 -30.47 21.41 10.07
CA PRO A 289 -31.58 20.48 10.04
C PRO A 289 -32.28 20.55 8.68
N PRO A 290 -32.75 19.41 8.13
CA PRO A 290 -33.71 19.48 7.04
C PRO A 290 -34.89 20.35 7.46
N ARG A 291 -35.22 21.34 6.63
CA ARG A 291 -36.44 22.14 6.76
C ARG A 291 -37.65 21.35 6.29
#